data_AF-A0A7J3LP75-F1
#
_entry.id   AF-A0A7J3LP75-F1
#
_cell.length_a   1.000
_cell.length_b   1.000
_cell.length_c   1.000
_cell.angle_alpha   90.00
_cell.angle_beta   90.00
_cell.angle_gamma   90.00
#
_symmetry.space_group_name_H-M   'P 1'
#
loop_
_entity.id
_entity.type
_entity.pdbx_description
1 polymer ?
#
loop_
_entity_poly.entity_id
_entity_poly.type
_entity_poly.pdbx_seq_one_letter_code
_entity_poly.pdbx_strand_id
1 'polypeptide(L)'
;MENSEDATGFGFLAGLIILIVTLLVLGYFYYKMEIIARSDEPVQLCRRTVDLSSIGHLSGVNLIDTLECPAVQVNINDAAEEKIKRKLADEMADCWYKFGGDSKELFDKNFGTERFCAVCSEIKFSGSAKNRDITGFVKYLSENNVKRAYGGKTYLEFLNTRSRESPPNEMGDTIRTSQDYAVIFAYDKTGKIEKALGTAIGASAGASAAIITGLLVMPEPVFTKALAGAIFAGVTLGGAHGFMVSAEGDSWASVTVLMPYTAETFDSLDCDKLPVRQDNK
;
A
#
# COMPACT_ATOMS: atom_id res chain seq x y z
N MET A 1 8.88 -50.73 61.01
CA MET A 1 9.55 -49.98 59.93
C MET A 1 8.90 -50.44 58.65
N GLU A 2 7.77 -49.85 58.32
CA GLU A 2 7.02 -50.05 57.07
C GLU A 2 6.06 -48.86 57.01
N ASN A 3 5.78 -48.36 55.81
CA ASN A 3 5.00 -47.15 55.48
C ASN A 3 5.84 -45.91 55.11
N SER A 4 6.58 -45.96 54.00
CA SER A 4 7.10 -44.74 53.35
C SER A 4 7.21 -44.80 51.81
N GLU A 5 6.71 -45.84 51.13
CA GLU A 5 6.89 -45.98 49.67
C GLU A 5 5.79 -45.32 48.82
N ASP A 6 4.57 -45.16 49.33
CA ASP A 6 3.43 -44.71 48.51
C ASP A 6 3.37 -43.21 48.22
N ALA A 7 4.16 -42.38 48.91
CA ALA A 7 4.14 -40.93 48.73
C ALA A 7 4.86 -40.44 47.45
N THR A 8 5.67 -41.29 46.80
CA THR A 8 6.51 -40.89 45.67
C THR A 8 5.79 -40.93 44.32
N GLY A 9 4.79 -41.81 44.14
CA GLY A 9 4.09 -41.99 42.86
C GLY A 9 3.19 -40.81 42.48
N PHE A 10 2.52 -40.19 43.46
CA PHE A 10 1.59 -39.09 43.19
C PHE A 10 2.31 -37.81 42.75
N GLY A 11 3.46 -37.51 43.36
CA GLY A 11 4.27 -36.33 43.00
C GLY A 11 4.82 -36.40 41.57
N PHE A 12 5.25 -37.60 41.13
CA PHE A 12 5.74 -37.80 39.78
C PHE A 12 4.65 -37.55 38.72
N LEU A 13 3.46 -38.11 38.93
CA LEU A 13 2.33 -37.96 38.00
C LEU A 13 1.86 -36.50 37.91
N ALA A 14 1.76 -35.80 39.04
CA ALA A 14 1.43 -34.38 39.07
C ALA A 14 2.49 -33.53 38.33
N GLY A 15 3.78 -33.81 38.55
CA GLY A 15 4.88 -33.13 37.84
C GLY A 15 4.84 -33.34 36.33
N LEU A 16 4.53 -34.56 35.87
CA LEU A 16 4.41 -34.90 34.47
C LEU A 16 3.22 -34.19 33.80
N ILE A 17 2.07 -34.09 34.49
CA ILE A 17 0.91 -33.32 33.99
C ILE A 17 1.27 -31.84 33.83
N ILE A 18 1.92 -31.23 34.84
CA ILE A 18 2.33 -29.82 34.80
C ILE A 18 3.30 -29.57 33.64
N LEU A 19 4.26 -30.48 33.41
CA LEU A 19 5.20 -30.39 32.30
C LEU A 19 4.49 -30.43 30.94
N ILE A 20 3.54 -31.37 30.76
CA ILE A 20 2.76 -31.48 29.52
C ILE A 20 1.95 -30.22 29.27
N VAL A 21 1.24 -29.72 30.28
CA VAL A 21 0.44 -28.48 30.15
C VAL A 21 1.33 -27.30 29.80
N THR A 22 2.50 -27.19 30.41
CA THR A 22 3.47 -26.13 30.12
C THR A 22 3.97 -26.22 28.68
N LEU A 23 4.32 -27.42 28.19
CA LEU A 23 4.74 -27.63 26.81
C LEU A 23 3.63 -27.33 25.80
N LEU A 24 2.37 -27.67 26.10
CA LEU A 24 1.22 -27.34 25.24
C LEU A 24 1.01 -25.82 25.15
N VAL A 25 1.12 -25.12 26.28
CA VAL A 25 1.02 -23.66 26.30
C VAL A 25 2.16 -23.02 25.50
N LEU A 26 3.41 -23.44 25.70
CA LEU A 26 4.56 -22.94 24.95
C LEU A 26 4.44 -23.24 23.45
N GLY A 27 4.01 -24.45 23.08
CA GLY A 27 3.79 -24.84 21.69
C GLY A 27 2.71 -23.97 21.02
N TYR A 28 1.62 -23.67 21.75
CA TYR A 28 0.59 -22.76 21.25
C TYR A 28 1.12 -21.33 21.03
N PHE A 29 1.91 -20.80 21.97
CA PHE A 29 2.55 -19.49 21.81
C PHE A 29 3.54 -19.46 20.65
N TYR A 30 4.36 -20.50 20.47
CA TYR A 30 5.29 -20.62 19.36
C TYR A 30 4.56 -20.63 18.00
N TYR A 31 3.51 -21.44 17.89
CA TYR A 31 2.66 -21.49 16.70
C TYR A 31 2.02 -20.12 16.37
N LYS A 32 1.50 -19.43 17.39
CA LYS A 32 0.94 -18.07 17.21
C LYS A 32 2.01 -17.06 16.80
N MET A 33 3.20 -17.12 17.38
CA MET A 33 4.31 -16.24 17.04
C MET A 33 4.77 -16.45 15.59
N GLU A 34 4.86 -17.69 15.13
CA GLU A 34 5.24 -18.01 13.75
C GLU A 34 4.25 -17.46 12.73
N ILE A 35 2.94 -17.54 13.01
CA ILE A 35 1.90 -16.96 12.17
C ILE A 35 2.04 -15.43 12.08
N ILE A 36 2.27 -14.76 13.20
CA ILE A 36 2.42 -13.30 13.25
C ILE A 36 3.68 -12.87 12.50
N ALA A 37 4.81 -13.56 12.75
CA ALA A 37 6.10 -13.26 12.13
C ALA A 37 6.02 -13.29 10.60
N ARG A 38 5.37 -14.31 10.02
CA ARG A 38 5.25 -14.47 8.56
C ARG A 38 4.48 -13.34 7.87
N SER A 39 3.57 -12.65 8.57
CA SER A 39 2.77 -11.58 7.95
C SER A 39 3.48 -10.23 7.90
N ASP A 40 4.28 -9.90 8.91
CA ASP A 40 4.94 -8.59 9.01
C ASP A 40 6.38 -8.59 8.43
N GLU A 41 7.02 -9.76 8.34
CA GLU A 41 8.38 -9.92 7.83
C GLU A 41 8.60 -9.31 6.44
N PRO A 42 7.77 -9.56 5.39
CA PRO A 42 8.03 -9.00 4.07
C PRO A 42 7.90 -7.46 4.03
N VAL A 43 7.00 -6.90 4.84
CA VAL A 43 6.83 -5.43 4.97
C VAL A 43 8.06 -4.82 5.61
N GLN A 44 8.53 -5.40 6.72
CA GLN A 44 9.68 -4.87 7.45
C GLN A 44 10.99 -5.07 6.69
N LEU A 45 11.15 -6.19 5.99
CA LEU A 45 12.34 -6.48 5.18
C LEU A 45 12.46 -5.48 4.03
N CYS A 46 11.39 -5.31 3.25
CA CYS A 46 11.35 -4.31 2.18
C CYS A 46 11.58 -2.89 2.73
N ARG A 47 10.98 -2.55 3.86
CA ARG A 47 11.22 -1.23 4.48
C ARG A 47 12.68 -1.03 4.86
N ARG A 48 13.34 -2.03 5.44
CA ARG A 48 14.77 -1.94 5.80
C ARG A 48 15.66 -1.79 4.57
N THR A 49 15.38 -2.49 3.48
CA THR A 49 16.17 -2.35 2.24
C THR A 49 15.95 -0.99 1.60
N VAL A 50 14.72 -0.47 1.62
CA VAL A 50 14.42 0.92 1.21
C VAL A 50 15.14 1.93 2.11
N ASP A 51 15.16 1.72 3.43
CA ASP A 51 15.87 2.60 4.38
C ASP A 51 17.36 2.64 4.08
N LEU A 52 17.98 1.46 3.94
CA LEU A 52 19.40 1.33 3.62
C LEU A 52 19.75 1.94 2.27
N SER A 53 18.89 1.75 1.26
CA SER A 53 19.04 2.37 -0.06
C SER A 53 18.97 3.89 0.03
N SER A 54 17.98 4.44 0.75
CA SER A 54 17.84 5.89 0.95
C SER A 54 19.05 6.51 1.68
N ILE A 55 19.59 5.83 2.70
CA ILE A 55 20.78 6.29 3.45
C ILE A 55 22.04 6.22 2.58
N GLY A 56 22.20 5.14 1.79
CA GLY A 56 23.31 4.99 0.85
C GLY A 56 23.36 6.14 -0.16
N HIS A 57 22.19 6.50 -0.71
CA HIS A 57 22.08 7.62 -1.64
C HIS A 57 22.46 8.97 -1.03
N LEU A 58 22.05 9.26 0.22
CA LEU A 58 22.49 10.48 0.92
C LEU A 58 24.01 10.54 1.10
N SER A 59 24.67 9.38 1.15
CA SER A 59 26.13 9.27 1.33
C SER A 59 26.90 9.20 0.00
N GLY A 60 26.21 9.23 -1.15
CA GLY A 60 26.83 9.05 -2.47
C GLY A 60 27.38 7.65 -2.72
N VAL A 61 26.95 6.65 -1.94
CA VAL A 61 27.38 5.25 -2.08
C VAL A 61 26.17 4.39 -2.41
N ASN A 62 26.16 3.76 -3.58
CA ASN A 62 25.14 2.77 -3.93
C ASN A 62 25.44 1.47 -3.18
N LEU A 63 24.87 1.32 -1.98
CA LEU A 63 25.04 0.11 -1.16
C LEU A 63 24.17 -1.06 -1.67
N ILE A 64 23.07 -0.75 -2.34
CA ILE A 64 22.07 -1.72 -2.82
C ILE A 64 21.54 -1.23 -4.17
N ASP A 65 21.86 -1.95 -5.25
CA ASP A 65 21.39 -1.61 -6.60
C ASP A 65 19.98 -2.17 -6.92
N THR A 66 19.47 -3.08 -6.09
CA THR A 66 18.17 -3.74 -6.30
C THR A 66 17.39 -3.83 -5.00
N LEU A 67 16.16 -3.29 -4.99
CA LEU A 67 15.30 -3.33 -3.82
C LEU A 67 14.61 -4.70 -3.74
N GLU A 68 14.88 -5.44 -2.66
CA GLU A 68 14.20 -6.69 -2.34
C GLU A 68 12.81 -6.43 -1.75
N CYS A 69 11.88 -6.04 -2.62
CA CYS A 69 10.49 -5.72 -2.26
C CYS A 69 9.50 -6.52 -3.11
N PRO A 70 9.50 -7.86 -3.04
CA PRO A 70 8.68 -8.68 -3.93
C PRO A 70 7.19 -8.32 -3.82
N ALA A 71 6.51 -8.27 -4.97
CA ALA A 71 5.07 -8.09 -5.01
C ALA A 71 4.38 -9.29 -4.35
N VAL A 72 3.42 -9.04 -3.45
CA VAL A 72 2.68 -10.11 -2.77
C VAL A 72 1.34 -10.35 -3.46
N GLN A 73 0.95 -11.62 -3.61
CA GLN A 73 -0.39 -11.96 -4.10
C GLN A 73 -1.37 -12.06 -2.94
N VAL A 74 -2.46 -11.28 -3.03
CA VAL A 74 -3.49 -11.20 -2.00
C VAL A 74 -4.79 -11.75 -2.56
N ASN A 75 -5.20 -12.91 -2.07
CA ASN A 75 -6.46 -13.53 -2.44
C ASN A 75 -7.56 -13.10 -1.46
N ILE A 76 -8.58 -12.40 -1.94
CA ILE A 76 -9.74 -11.98 -1.16
C ILE A 76 -10.93 -12.88 -1.52
N ASN A 77 -11.46 -13.60 -0.52
CA ASN A 77 -12.63 -14.48 -0.65
C ASN A 77 -13.79 -14.12 0.29
N ASP A 78 -13.63 -13.09 1.12
CA ASP A 78 -14.61 -12.67 2.11
C ASP A 78 -15.93 -12.21 1.48
N ALA A 79 -17.07 -12.62 2.04
CA ALA A 79 -18.38 -12.15 1.61
C ALA A 79 -18.72 -10.73 2.14
N ALA A 80 -18.12 -10.33 3.26
CA ALA A 80 -18.43 -9.08 3.93
C ALA A 80 -17.67 -7.92 3.27
N GLU A 81 -18.41 -6.95 2.75
CA GLU A 81 -17.87 -5.77 2.04
C GLU A 81 -16.84 -5.01 2.89
N GLU A 82 -17.12 -4.78 4.16
CA GLU A 82 -16.20 -4.10 5.09
C GLU A 82 -14.86 -4.83 5.26
N LYS A 83 -14.85 -6.17 5.18
CA LYS A 83 -13.59 -6.93 5.22
C LYS A 83 -12.80 -6.78 3.92
N ILE A 84 -13.48 -6.68 2.78
CA ILE A 84 -12.85 -6.42 1.48
C ILE A 84 -12.21 -5.04 1.49
N LYS A 85 -12.96 -3.99 1.86
CA LYS A 85 -12.45 -2.62 2.00
C LYS A 85 -11.25 -2.57 2.93
N ARG A 86 -11.36 -3.20 4.11
CA ARG A 86 -10.25 -3.26 5.05
C ARG A 86 -8.98 -3.85 4.45
N LYS A 87 -9.09 -5.00 3.77
CA LYS A 87 -7.94 -5.66 3.13
C LYS A 87 -7.30 -4.76 2.07
N LEU A 88 -8.11 -4.13 1.21
CA LEU A 88 -7.61 -3.20 0.19
C LEU A 88 -6.89 -2.00 0.82
N ALA A 89 -7.49 -1.41 1.87
CA ALA A 89 -6.92 -0.29 2.60
C ALA A 89 -5.62 -0.64 3.33
N ASP A 90 -5.57 -1.82 3.96
CA ASP A 90 -4.37 -2.36 4.61
C ASP A 90 -3.23 -2.56 3.60
N GLU A 91 -3.51 -3.09 2.41
CA GLU A 91 -2.49 -3.26 1.36
C GLU A 91 -1.95 -1.91 0.86
N MET A 92 -2.81 -0.90 0.70
CA MET A 92 -2.37 0.47 0.37
C MET A 92 -1.50 1.07 1.47
N ALA A 93 -1.90 0.93 2.74
CA ALA A 93 -1.13 1.42 3.87
C ALA A 93 0.23 0.71 4.02
N ASP A 94 0.25 -0.61 3.87
CA ASP A 94 1.48 -1.42 3.93
C ASP A 94 2.43 -1.00 2.80
N CYS A 95 1.91 -0.78 1.59
CA CYS A 95 2.68 -0.27 0.45
C CYS A 95 3.31 1.10 0.73
N TRP A 96 2.51 2.05 1.21
CA TRP A 96 2.98 3.38 1.60
C TRP A 96 4.07 3.31 2.68
N TYR A 97 3.85 2.46 3.69
CA TYR A 97 4.76 2.28 4.81
C TYR A 97 6.11 1.67 4.40
N LYS A 98 6.10 0.66 3.51
CA LYS A 98 7.30 0.02 2.96
C LYS A 98 8.24 1.07 2.36
N PHE A 99 7.70 2.00 1.59
CA PHE A 99 8.48 3.02 0.91
C PHE A 99 8.71 4.29 1.74
N GLY A 100 8.35 4.28 3.03
CA GLY A 100 8.62 5.41 3.93
C GLY A 100 7.71 6.62 3.74
N GLY A 101 6.63 6.48 2.98
CA GLY A 101 5.61 7.51 2.76
C GLY A 101 6.18 8.83 2.26
N ASP A 102 6.00 9.88 3.06
CA ASP A 102 6.40 11.25 2.78
C ASP A 102 7.76 11.66 3.40
N SER A 103 8.41 10.73 4.10
CA SER A 103 9.56 11.05 4.96
C SER A 103 10.93 10.82 4.34
N LYS A 104 11.00 10.21 3.15
CA LYS A 104 12.27 9.77 2.55
C LYS A 104 12.45 10.26 1.13
N GLU A 105 13.58 10.93 0.90
CA GLU A 105 14.16 11.06 -0.44
C GLU A 105 14.71 9.70 -0.83
N LEU A 106 13.90 8.91 -1.55
CA LEU A 106 14.24 7.53 -1.88
C LEU A 106 15.36 7.41 -2.91
N PHE A 107 15.62 8.47 -3.68
CA PHE A 107 16.57 8.45 -4.79
C PHE A 107 17.47 9.68 -4.76
N ASP A 108 18.70 9.52 -5.28
CA ASP A 108 19.72 10.58 -5.33
C ASP A 108 19.20 11.85 -6.03
N LYS A 109 19.71 13.01 -5.59
CA LYS A 109 19.59 14.30 -6.25
C LYS A 109 20.06 14.28 -7.71
N ASN A 110 20.91 13.33 -8.10
CA ASN A 110 21.35 13.15 -9.48
C ASN A 110 20.49 12.19 -10.31
N PHE A 111 19.60 11.40 -9.70
CA PHE A 111 18.58 10.68 -10.48
C PHE A 111 17.69 11.73 -11.13
N GLY A 112 17.62 11.70 -12.46
CA GLY A 112 17.07 12.76 -13.30
C GLY A 112 15.55 12.91 -13.19
N THR A 113 14.85 12.99 -14.33
CA THR A 113 13.39 13.14 -14.36
C THR A 113 12.64 11.82 -14.23
N GLU A 114 13.28 10.80 -13.66
CA GLU A 114 12.80 9.42 -13.70
C GLU A 114 11.65 9.19 -12.72
N ARG A 115 10.61 8.50 -13.20
CA ARG A 115 9.50 8.00 -12.40
C ARG A 115 9.79 6.59 -11.93
N PHE A 116 9.76 6.40 -10.62
CA PHE A 116 9.87 5.09 -10.00
C PHE A 116 8.48 4.52 -9.73
N CYS A 117 8.31 3.24 -10.02
CA CYS A 117 7.11 2.50 -9.63
C CYS A 117 7.47 1.16 -9.00
N ALA A 118 6.69 0.73 -8.02
CA ALA A 118 6.80 -0.58 -7.41
C ALA A 118 5.41 -1.18 -7.17
N VAL A 119 5.15 -2.35 -7.76
CA VAL A 119 3.95 -3.14 -7.43
C VAL A 119 4.16 -3.74 -6.04
N CYS A 120 3.38 -3.29 -5.08
CA CYS A 120 3.41 -3.79 -3.71
C CYS A 120 2.62 -5.09 -3.58
N SER A 121 1.44 -5.14 -4.20
CA SER A 121 0.58 -6.32 -4.19
C SER A 121 -0.29 -6.45 -5.42
N GLU A 122 -0.59 -7.71 -5.76
CA GLU A 122 -1.55 -8.14 -6.77
C GLU A 122 -2.77 -8.71 -6.04
N ILE A 123 -3.91 -8.04 -6.16
CA ILE A 123 -5.15 -8.37 -5.49
C ILE A 123 -6.05 -9.18 -6.42
N LYS A 124 -6.39 -10.40 -5.99
CA LYS A 124 -7.29 -11.32 -6.70
C LYS A 124 -8.56 -11.56 -5.92
N PHE A 125 -9.69 -11.47 -6.59
CA PHE A 125 -11.00 -11.74 -6.00
C PHE A 125 -11.48 -13.14 -6.36
N SER A 126 -11.94 -13.89 -5.36
CA SER A 126 -12.43 -15.26 -5.52
C SER A 126 -13.66 -15.52 -4.65
N GLY A 127 -14.37 -16.63 -4.91
CA GLY A 127 -15.53 -17.05 -4.13
C GLY A 127 -16.60 -15.95 -4.01
N SER A 128 -17.06 -15.68 -2.78
CA SER A 128 -18.11 -14.69 -2.49
C SER A 128 -17.68 -13.22 -2.64
N ALA A 129 -16.39 -12.97 -2.85
CA ALA A 129 -15.86 -11.63 -3.08
C ALA A 129 -15.88 -11.23 -4.56
N LYS A 130 -15.97 -12.19 -5.51
CA LYS A 130 -15.84 -11.94 -6.96
C LYS A 130 -17.15 -11.45 -7.59
N ASN A 131 -17.06 -10.67 -8.67
CA ASN A 131 -18.19 -10.16 -9.48
C ASN A 131 -19.20 -9.31 -8.68
N ARG A 132 -18.69 -8.40 -7.87
CA ARG A 132 -19.47 -7.48 -7.04
C ARG A 132 -18.94 -6.06 -7.20
N ASP A 133 -19.82 -5.10 -6.98
CA ASP A 133 -19.44 -3.70 -6.89
C ASP A 133 -19.30 -3.34 -5.42
N ILE A 134 -18.13 -2.84 -5.04
CA ILE A 134 -17.81 -2.38 -3.69
C ILE A 134 -17.81 -0.85 -3.74
N THR A 135 -18.66 -0.22 -2.93
CA THR A 135 -18.86 1.24 -2.98
C THR A 135 -18.46 1.90 -1.66
N GLY A 136 -18.15 3.20 -1.67
CA GLY A 136 -17.82 3.91 -0.44
C GLY A 136 -16.46 3.51 0.14
N PHE A 137 -15.50 3.11 -0.72
CA PHE A 137 -14.15 2.79 -0.30
C PHE A 137 -13.38 4.03 0.17
N VAL A 138 -13.60 5.18 -0.46
CA VAL A 138 -12.96 6.45 -0.05
C VAL A 138 -13.48 6.92 1.30
N LYS A 139 -14.79 6.83 1.51
CA LYS A 139 -15.40 7.07 2.82
C LYS A 139 -14.80 6.13 3.86
N TYR A 140 -14.65 4.85 3.53
CA TYR A 140 -14.01 3.87 4.40
C TYR A 140 -12.59 4.30 4.79
N LEU A 141 -11.76 4.75 3.84
CA LEU A 141 -10.41 5.24 4.13
C LEU A 141 -10.42 6.45 5.10
N SER A 142 -11.43 7.32 4.99
CA SER A 142 -11.55 8.52 5.83
C SER A 142 -12.05 8.27 7.25
N GLU A 143 -12.83 7.19 7.46
CA GLU A 143 -13.49 6.91 8.76
C GLU A 143 -12.78 5.81 9.57
N ASN A 144 -11.97 4.97 8.92
CA ASN A 144 -11.35 3.82 9.57
C ASN A 144 -9.86 4.05 9.82
N ASN A 145 -9.40 3.55 10.98
CA ASN A 145 -8.01 3.70 11.42
C ASN A 145 -7.10 2.62 10.87
N VAL A 146 -5.88 3.01 10.53
CA VAL A 146 -4.79 2.09 10.21
C VAL A 146 -4.40 1.25 11.43
N LYS A 147 -3.61 0.19 11.19
CA LYS A 147 -2.96 -0.60 12.25
C LYS A 147 -2.27 0.34 13.26
N ARG A 148 -2.35 0.02 14.55
CA ARG A 148 -1.76 0.86 15.63
C ARG A 148 -0.26 1.14 15.43
N ALA A 149 0.47 0.21 14.80
CA ALA A 149 1.88 0.38 14.44
C ALA A 149 2.15 1.57 13.50
N TYR A 150 1.12 2.09 12.83
CA TYR A 150 1.16 3.22 11.89
C TYR A 150 0.68 4.54 12.53
N GLY A 151 0.51 4.58 13.85
CA GLY A 151 0.20 5.80 14.59
C GLY A 151 -1.29 6.06 14.83
N GLY A 152 -2.18 5.12 14.47
CA GLY A 152 -3.60 5.18 14.82
C GLY A 152 -4.41 6.27 14.11
N LYS A 153 -3.87 6.84 13.03
CA LYS A 153 -4.56 7.77 12.12
C LYS A 153 -5.62 7.05 11.29
N THR A 154 -6.47 7.77 10.58
CA THR A 154 -7.30 7.16 9.52
C THR A 154 -6.43 6.69 8.36
N TYR A 155 -6.90 5.76 7.51
CA TYR A 155 -6.14 5.37 6.31
C TYR A 155 -5.84 6.58 5.44
N LEU A 156 -6.82 7.47 5.28
CA LEU A 156 -6.68 8.67 4.48
C LEU A 156 -5.61 9.62 5.06
N GLU A 157 -5.66 9.90 6.37
CA GLU A 157 -4.64 10.72 7.05
C GLU A 157 -3.24 10.09 7.05
N PHE A 158 -3.18 8.75 7.04
CA PHE A 158 -1.92 8.03 6.99
C PHE A 158 -1.28 8.10 5.60
N LEU A 159 -2.09 7.94 4.55
CA LEU A 159 -1.68 7.98 3.15
C LEU A 159 -1.50 9.44 2.65
N ASN A 160 -2.17 10.42 3.26
CA ASN A 160 -2.14 11.82 2.89
C ASN A 160 -1.65 12.67 4.07
N THR A 161 -0.35 12.91 4.14
CA THR A 161 0.26 13.62 5.27
C THR A 161 0.14 15.14 5.19
N ARG A 162 -0.30 15.70 4.04
CA ARG A 162 -0.27 17.15 3.78
C ARG A 162 -1.62 17.81 3.47
N SER A 163 -2.66 17.08 3.08
CA SER A 163 -3.95 17.69 2.78
C SER A 163 -4.86 17.81 3.99
N ARG A 164 -5.41 19.02 4.19
CA ARG A 164 -6.51 19.33 5.12
C ARG A 164 -7.81 19.64 4.39
N GLU A 165 -7.90 19.34 3.09
CA GLU A 165 -9.05 19.76 2.29
C GLU A 165 -10.19 18.74 2.28
N SER A 166 -11.36 19.27 1.90
CA SER A 166 -12.69 18.67 2.01
C SER A 166 -12.76 17.19 1.62
N PRO A 167 -13.67 16.43 2.25
CA PRO A 167 -13.93 15.06 1.86
C PRO A 167 -14.19 15.02 0.35
N PRO A 168 -13.52 14.12 -0.38
CA PRO A 168 -13.67 14.03 -1.83
C PRO A 168 -15.14 13.78 -2.19
N ASN A 169 -15.59 14.41 -3.28
CA ASN A 169 -16.91 14.15 -3.84
C ASN A 169 -17.06 12.65 -4.12
N GLU A 170 -18.17 12.04 -3.70
CA GLU A 170 -18.43 10.59 -3.80
C GLU A 170 -18.57 10.04 -5.24
N MET A 171 -18.32 10.87 -6.27
CA MET A 171 -18.42 10.40 -7.66
C MET A 171 -17.24 9.48 -8.00
N GLY A 172 -17.53 8.25 -8.42
CA GLY A 172 -16.53 7.30 -8.92
C GLY A 172 -15.93 6.34 -7.89
N ASP A 173 -16.51 6.24 -6.69
CA ASP A 173 -16.04 5.34 -5.62
C ASP A 173 -16.64 3.92 -5.75
N THR A 174 -16.44 3.26 -6.90
CA THR A 174 -16.89 1.87 -7.13
C THR A 174 -15.74 0.98 -7.59
N ILE A 175 -15.45 -0.07 -6.83
CA ILE A 175 -14.48 -1.12 -7.16
C ILE A 175 -15.24 -2.33 -7.70
N ARG A 176 -14.94 -2.73 -8.93
CA ARG A 176 -15.54 -3.90 -9.56
C ARG A 176 -14.70 -5.13 -9.30
N THR A 177 -15.13 -6.02 -8.43
CA THR A 177 -14.36 -7.24 -8.09
C THR A 177 -14.44 -8.34 -9.16
N SER A 178 -14.92 -8.01 -10.36
CA SER A 178 -14.83 -8.87 -11.56
C SER A 178 -13.44 -8.90 -12.18
N GLN A 179 -12.58 -7.94 -11.83
CA GLN A 179 -11.20 -7.81 -12.32
C GLN A 179 -10.20 -7.84 -11.16
N ASP A 180 -8.96 -8.21 -11.47
CA ASP A 180 -7.85 -8.16 -10.53
C ASP A 180 -7.32 -6.72 -10.41
N TYR A 181 -6.75 -6.38 -9.26
CA TYR A 181 -6.21 -5.05 -8.97
C TYR A 181 -4.75 -5.14 -8.54
N ALA A 182 -4.02 -4.05 -8.61
CA ALA A 182 -2.70 -3.91 -8.02
C ALA A 182 -2.65 -2.68 -7.12
N VAL A 183 -1.88 -2.82 -6.04
CA VAL A 183 -1.44 -1.70 -5.22
C VAL A 183 -0.03 -1.33 -5.65
N ILE A 184 0.15 -0.09 -6.09
CA ILE A 184 1.39 0.39 -6.68
C ILE A 184 1.84 1.63 -5.92
N PHE A 185 3.10 1.64 -5.52
CA PHE A 185 3.77 2.84 -5.06
C PHE A 185 4.43 3.52 -6.26
N ALA A 186 4.21 4.82 -6.45
CA ALA A 186 4.91 5.62 -7.43
C ALA A 186 5.59 6.82 -6.75
N TYR A 187 6.76 7.19 -7.28
CA TYR A 187 7.56 8.31 -6.81
C TYR A 187 8.08 9.09 -8.01
N ASP A 188 7.94 10.40 -7.99
CA ASP A 188 8.45 11.31 -9.01
C ASP A 188 9.05 12.56 -8.36
N LYS A 189 10.26 12.89 -8.80
CA LYS A 189 11.02 14.03 -8.30
C LYS A 189 10.73 15.33 -9.06
N THR A 190 10.17 15.24 -10.26
CA THR A 190 9.99 16.42 -11.12
C THR A 190 8.74 17.21 -10.83
N GLY A 191 7.87 16.72 -9.94
CA GLY A 191 6.51 17.23 -9.79
C GLY A 191 5.69 17.06 -11.08
N LYS A 192 6.12 16.22 -12.04
CA LYS A 192 5.32 15.94 -13.25
C LYS A 192 4.12 15.07 -12.92
N ILE A 193 4.20 14.21 -11.90
CA ILE A 193 3.03 13.50 -11.37
C ILE A 193 1.92 14.50 -11.04
N GLU A 194 2.24 15.65 -10.44
CA GLU A 194 1.29 16.72 -10.13
C GLU A 194 0.65 17.30 -11.40
N LYS A 195 1.46 17.57 -12.44
CA LYS A 195 0.97 18.11 -13.72
C LYS A 195 0.12 17.10 -14.49
N ALA A 196 0.55 15.84 -14.54
CA ALA A 196 -0.18 14.76 -15.19
C ALA A 196 -1.53 14.50 -14.50
N LEU A 197 -1.55 14.50 -13.17
CA LEU A 197 -2.77 14.39 -12.38
C LEU A 197 -3.69 15.59 -12.57
N GLY A 198 -3.19 16.81 -12.39
CA GLY A 198 -4.01 18.01 -12.53
C GLY A 198 -4.70 18.10 -13.90
N THR A 199 -4.05 17.59 -14.95
CA THR A 199 -4.61 17.56 -16.31
C THR A 199 -5.63 16.44 -16.49
N ALA A 200 -5.42 15.26 -15.90
CA ALA A 200 -6.35 14.13 -16.01
C ALA A 200 -7.71 14.40 -15.33
N ILE A 201 -7.73 15.17 -14.24
CA ILE A 201 -8.96 15.52 -13.51
C ILE A 201 -9.71 16.69 -14.14
N GLY A 202 -9.01 17.64 -14.77
CA GLY A 202 -9.67 18.67 -15.57
C GLY A 202 -10.48 18.10 -16.75
N ALA A 203 -10.08 16.93 -17.25
CA ALA A 203 -10.75 16.24 -18.35
C ALA A 203 -11.91 15.33 -17.88
N SER A 204 -11.82 14.70 -16.71
CA SER A 204 -12.86 13.74 -16.24
C SER A 204 -14.12 14.40 -15.69
N ALA A 205 -14.06 15.66 -15.23
CA ALA A 205 -15.25 16.43 -14.84
C ALA A 205 -16.12 16.88 -16.04
N GLY A 206 -15.62 16.76 -17.28
CA GLY A 206 -16.34 17.15 -18.50
C GLY A 206 -16.66 16.02 -19.46
N ALA A 207 -16.12 14.81 -19.27
CA ALA A 207 -16.13 13.79 -20.32
C ALA A 207 -16.37 12.38 -19.77
N SER A 208 -17.65 11.98 -19.74
CA SER A 208 -18.01 10.57 -20.02
C SER A 208 -17.89 10.25 -21.52
N ALA A 209 -17.31 11.15 -22.33
CA ALA A 209 -17.01 10.94 -23.73
C ALA A 209 -15.71 11.67 -24.12
N ALA A 210 -14.76 10.93 -24.68
CA ALA A 210 -13.50 11.34 -25.31
C ALA A 210 -12.22 11.12 -24.48
N ILE A 211 -11.72 9.89 -24.63
CA ILE A 211 -10.30 9.56 -24.68
C ILE A 211 -9.65 10.42 -25.80
N ILE A 212 -8.49 11.03 -25.50
CA ILE A 212 -7.54 11.73 -26.40
C ILE A 212 -8.03 13.10 -26.95
N THR A 213 -7.58 14.21 -26.33
CA THR A 213 -6.88 15.37 -26.98
C THR A 213 -6.71 16.56 -26.01
N GLY A 214 -5.55 17.23 -26.11
CA GLY A 214 -5.31 18.61 -25.63
C GLY A 214 -4.37 18.69 -24.41
N LEU A 215 -3.09 19.05 -24.50
CA LEU A 215 -2.50 20.18 -25.22
C LEU A 215 -3.41 21.42 -25.23
N LEU A 216 -3.79 21.91 -24.05
CA LEU A 216 -4.13 23.32 -23.89
C LEU A 216 -2.90 24.08 -23.44
N VAL A 217 -2.27 24.70 -24.42
CA VAL A 217 -1.40 25.87 -24.29
C VAL A 217 -2.18 26.93 -23.51
N MET A 218 -1.76 27.21 -22.27
CA MET A 218 -2.04 28.51 -21.65
C MET A 218 -0.71 29.25 -21.47
N PRO A 219 -0.56 30.47 -22.01
CA PRO A 219 0.66 31.25 -21.85
C PRO A 219 0.64 31.95 -20.48
N GLU A 220 1.57 31.56 -19.59
CA GLU A 220 2.20 32.29 -18.46
C GLU A 220 1.37 33.24 -17.54
N PRO A 221 1.91 33.70 -16.38
CA PRO A 221 2.52 32.96 -15.30
C PRO A 221 1.92 33.42 -13.96
N VAL A 222 0.73 32.96 -13.56
CA VAL A 222 0.19 33.28 -12.23
C VAL A 222 -0.65 32.12 -11.73
N PHE A 223 -0.08 31.25 -10.90
CA PHE A 223 -0.70 30.77 -9.65
C PHE A 223 0.32 29.95 -8.87
N THR A 224 0.82 30.59 -7.82
CA THR A 224 1.65 30.03 -6.75
C THR A 224 0.90 28.98 -5.94
N LYS A 225 1.50 27.80 -5.78
CA LYS A 225 1.47 26.94 -4.58
C LYS A 225 0.09 26.63 -3.97
N ALA A 226 -0.84 26.07 -4.75
CA ALA A 226 -2.11 25.60 -4.22
C ALA A 226 -2.63 24.36 -4.97
N LEU A 227 -1.79 23.36 -5.17
CA LEU A 227 -2.24 22.03 -5.55
C LEU A 227 -1.70 20.99 -4.55
N ALA A 228 -1.92 21.25 -3.25
CA ALA A 228 -1.53 20.34 -2.20
C ALA A 228 -2.60 19.25 -2.01
N GLY A 229 -2.26 18.01 -2.40
CA GLY A 229 -2.92 16.79 -1.96
C GLY A 229 -4.38 16.64 -2.35
N ALA A 230 -4.65 16.50 -3.64
CA ALA A 230 -5.96 16.05 -4.11
C ALA A 230 -6.09 14.52 -3.99
N ILE A 231 -7.10 14.09 -3.22
CA ILE A 231 -7.52 12.69 -3.15
C ILE A 231 -8.39 12.44 -4.38
N PHE A 232 -7.83 11.77 -5.37
CA PHE A 232 -8.55 11.48 -6.60
C PHE A 232 -9.31 10.17 -6.44
N ALA A 233 -10.56 10.31 -6.00
CA ALA A 233 -11.56 9.27 -6.10
C ALA A 233 -11.93 9.12 -7.59
N GLY A 234 -11.37 8.10 -8.27
CA GLY A 234 -11.78 7.71 -9.61
C GLY A 234 -11.22 8.56 -10.75
N VAL A 235 -9.92 8.43 -11.07
CA VAL A 235 -9.44 8.84 -12.39
C VAL A 235 -9.92 7.79 -13.41
N THR A 236 -10.88 8.13 -14.26
CA THR A 236 -11.38 7.26 -15.33
C THR A 236 -10.41 7.24 -16.51
N LEU A 237 -9.22 6.67 -16.34
CA LEU A 237 -8.35 6.35 -17.46
C LEU A 237 -8.91 5.08 -18.13
N GLY A 238 -9.68 5.24 -19.21
CA GLY A 238 -10.12 4.09 -20.05
C GLY A 238 -11.14 3.13 -19.43
N GLY A 239 -11.92 3.55 -18.43
CA GLY A 239 -12.95 2.70 -17.79
C GLY A 239 -12.49 1.94 -16.53
N ALA A 240 -11.22 2.07 -16.17
CA ALA A 240 -10.65 1.61 -14.93
C ALA A 240 -10.87 2.65 -13.81
N HIS A 241 -11.49 2.26 -12.70
CA HIS A 241 -11.61 3.09 -11.50
C HIS A 241 -10.40 2.82 -10.62
N GLY A 242 -9.56 3.85 -10.41
CA GLY A 242 -8.40 3.80 -9.51
C GLY A 242 -8.54 4.76 -8.34
N PHE A 243 -7.93 4.41 -7.21
CA PHE A 243 -7.84 5.25 -6.02
C PHE A 243 -6.40 5.71 -5.86
N MET A 244 -6.22 6.99 -5.60
CA MET A 244 -4.90 7.61 -5.52
C MET A 244 -4.79 8.48 -4.28
N VAL A 245 -3.72 8.31 -3.52
CA VAL A 245 -3.41 9.17 -2.38
C VAL A 245 -1.93 9.56 -2.43
N SER A 246 -1.66 10.86 -2.44
CA SER A 246 -0.31 11.41 -2.58
C SER A 246 0.13 12.16 -1.34
N ALA A 247 1.43 12.15 -1.09
CA ALA A 247 2.09 13.15 -0.27
C ALA A 247 3.20 13.85 -1.07
N GLU A 248 3.43 15.10 -0.72
CA GLU A 248 4.37 15.98 -1.40
C GLU A 248 5.57 16.27 -0.51
N GLY A 249 6.72 16.51 -1.12
CA GLY A 249 7.91 17.13 -0.55
C GLY A 249 8.28 18.36 -1.39
N ASP A 250 9.22 19.19 -0.92
CA ASP A 250 9.60 20.42 -1.65
C ASP A 250 10.23 20.15 -3.03
N SER A 251 10.63 18.89 -3.30
CA SER A 251 11.30 18.49 -4.54
C SER A 251 10.88 17.10 -5.05
N TRP A 252 9.80 16.52 -4.54
CA TRP A 252 9.32 15.20 -4.96
C TRP A 252 7.87 14.95 -4.54
N ALA A 253 7.22 13.99 -5.18
CA ALA A 253 5.89 13.51 -4.84
C ALA A 253 5.90 11.98 -4.80
N SER A 254 5.28 11.40 -3.78
CA SER A 254 5.02 9.97 -3.72
C SER A 254 3.52 9.72 -3.61
N VAL A 255 3.12 8.54 -4.06
CA VAL A 255 1.71 8.15 -4.10
C VAL A 255 1.56 6.65 -4.03
N THR A 256 0.57 6.19 -3.29
CA THR A 256 0.07 4.82 -3.42
C THR A 256 -1.25 4.83 -4.19
N VAL A 257 -1.32 3.99 -5.22
CA VAL A 257 -2.52 3.80 -6.05
C VAL A 257 -3.05 2.37 -5.96
N LEU A 258 -4.38 2.24 -5.92
CA LEU A 258 -5.09 0.98 -6.15
C LEU A 258 -5.75 1.06 -7.52
N MET A 259 -5.36 0.21 -8.47
CA MET A 259 -5.86 0.27 -9.85
C MET A 259 -5.97 -1.12 -10.48
N PRO A 260 -6.77 -1.32 -11.54
CA PRO A 260 -6.92 -2.63 -12.19
C PRO A 260 -5.60 -3.18 -12.74
N TYR A 261 -5.33 -4.45 -12.53
CA TYR A 261 -4.09 -5.10 -12.92
C TYR A 261 -4.09 -5.46 -14.42
N THR A 262 -3.94 -4.45 -15.28
CA THR A 262 -3.95 -4.59 -16.75
C THR A 262 -2.71 -3.94 -17.37
N ALA A 263 -2.28 -4.39 -18.55
CA ALA A 263 -1.11 -3.82 -19.23
C ALA A 263 -1.28 -2.30 -19.51
N GLU A 264 -2.47 -1.90 -19.97
CA GLU A 264 -2.82 -0.50 -20.25
C GLU A 264 -2.65 0.39 -19.01
N THR A 265 -3.07 -0.12 -17.85
CA THR A 265 -2.88 0.55 -16.56
C THR A 265 -1.39 0.81 -16.29
N PHE A 266 -0.52 -0.19 -16.49
CA PHE A 266 0.92 -0.04 -16.26
C PHE A 266 1.58 0.91 -17.25
N ASP A 267 1.21 0.81 -18.52
CA ASP A 267 1.73 1.68 -19.57
C ASP A 267 1.36 3.14 -19.28
N SER A 268 0.17 3.38 -18.71
CA SER A 268 -0.28 4.73 -18.34
C SER A 268 0.49 5.35 -17.18
N LEU A 269 1.13 4.54 -16.33
CA LEU A 269 1.97 5.06 -15.24
C LEU A 269 3.30 5.59 -15.76
N ASP A 270 3.73 5.19 -16.96
CA ASP A 270 4.95 5.70 -17.61
C ASP A 270 6.15 5.65 -16.64
N CYS A 271 6.39 4.45 -16.11
CA CYS A 271 7.41 4.17 -15.11
C CYS A 271 8.77 3.96 -15.79
N ASP A 272 9.75 4.82 -15.51
CA ASP A 272 11.10 4.71 -16.06
C ASP A 272 11.90 3.57 -15.42
N LYS A 273 11.65 3.29 -14.13
CA LYS A 273 12.36 2.25 -13.37
C LYS A 273 11.42 1.37 -12.55
N LEU A 274 11.63 0.06 -12.69
CA LEU A 274 11.09 -1.00 -11.84
C LEU A 274 12.26 -1.75 -11.18
N PRO A 275 12.99 -1.14 -10.23
CA PRO A 275 14.19 -1.76 -9.64
C PRO A 275 13.83 -2.82 -8.57
N VAL A 276 12.54 -3.11 -8.43
CA VAL A 276 12.05 -4.23 -7.65
C VAL A 276 12.05 -5.46 -8.54
N ARG A 277 12.70 -6.51 -8.09
CA ARG A 277 12.68 -7.80 -8.78
C ARG A 277 11.24 -8.35 -8.78
N GLN A 278 10.60 -8.32 -9.94
CA GLN A 278 9.26 -8.88 -10.17
C GLN A 278 9.42 -10.24 -10.84
N ASP A 279 9.68 -11.28 -10.06
CA ASP A 279 10.02 -12.64 -10.55
C ASP A 279 8.90 -13.38 -11.32
N ASN A 280 7.79 -12.70 -11.66
CA ASN A 280 6.61 -13.31 -12.27
C ASN A 280 6.22 -12.73 -13.65
N LYS A 281 7.17 -12.15 -14.41
CA LYS A 281 6.98 -11.83 -15.83
C LYS A 281 7.80 -12.74 -16.72
#